data_AF-A0A5P9PN43-F1
#
_entry.id   AF-A0A5P9PN43-F1
#
_cell.length_a   1.000
_cell.length_b   1.000
_cell.length_c   1.000
_cell.angle_alpha   90.00
_cell.angle_beta   90.00
_cell.angle_gamma   90.00
#
_symmetry.space_group_name_H-M   'P 1'
#
loop_
_entity.id
_entity.type
_entity.pdbx_description
1 polymer ?
#
loop_
_entity_poly.entity_id
_entity_poly.type
_entity_poly.pdbx_seq_one_letter_code
_entity_poly.pdbx_strand_id
1 'polypeptide(L)'
;MLRYQSGQPITTRRYDHRWERIGLHLPWARTQGVSTHWLRHTTLTWVERHYGPAVARGFAGHLTSASNNAPTIATYTKATLQEIATALAMLTGEPHPLALRSA
;
A
#
# COMPACT_ATOMS: atom_id res chain seq x y z
N MET A 1 2.44 8.52 -11.12
CA MET A 1 3.11 9.32 -10.06
C MET A 1 2.49 10.71 -10.00
N LEU A 2 2.32 11.28 -8.80
CA LEU A 2 1.78 12.63 -8.64
C LEU A 2 2.77 13.68 -9.17
N ARG A 3 2.27 14.66 -9.92
CA ARG A 3 3.05 15.70 -10.60
C ARG A 3 2.41 17.07 -10.37
N TYR A 4 3.21 18.12 -10.51
CA TYR A 4 2.71 19.48 -10.64
C TYR A 4 2.01 19.67 -11.98
N GLN A 5 1.27 20.78 -12.12
CA GLN A 5 0.69 21.19 -13.40
C GLN A 5 1.77 21.38 -14.49
N SER A 6 2.99 21.74 -14.09
CA SER A 6 4.17 21.81 -14.98
C SER A 6 4.71 20.45 -15.43
N GLY A 7 4.10 19.33 -15.00
CA GLY A 7 4.57 17.97 -15.29
C GLY A 7 5.73 17.49 -14.41
N GLN A 8 6.35 18.37 -13.63
CA GLN A 8 7.46 18.01 -12.75
C GLN A 8 6.99 17.09 -11.59
N PRO A 9 7.75 16.05 -11.22
CA PRO A 9 7.41 15.19 -10.08
C PRO A 9 7.27 16.00 -8.78
N ILE A 10 6.31 15.61 -7.95
CA ILE A 10 6.25 16.14 -6.59
C ILE A 10 7.44 15.63 -5.77
N THR A 11 7.98 16.47 -4.87
CA THR A 11 9.11 16.09 -4.01
C THR A 11 8.63 15.42 -2.72
N THR A 12 9.50 14.62 -2.10
CA THR A 12 9.24 14.01 -0.78
C THR A 12 8.87 15.06 0.26
N ARG A 13 9.64 16.16 0.33
CA ARG A 13 9.37 17.28 1.24
C ARG A 13 7.96 17.85 1.08
N ARG A 14 7.42 17.88 -0.15
CA ARG A 14 6.06 18.36 -0.35
C ARG A 14 5.00 17.35 0.07
N TYR A 15 5.28 16.05 0.03
CA TYR A 15 4.42 15.04 0.66
C TYR A 15 4.39 15.23 2.17
N ASP A 16 5.55 15.39 2.81
CA ASP A 16 5.66 15.56 4.26
C ASP A 16 4.91 16.82 4.72
N HIS A 17 5.07 17.93 4.00
CA HIS A 17 4.36 19.16 4.29
C HIS A 17 2.83 19.02 4.19
N ARG A 18 2.28 18.12 3.35
CA ARG A 18 0.84 17.87 3.36
C ARG A 18 0.39 17.24 4.68
N TRP A 19 1.17 16.35 5.27
CA TRP A 19 0.87 15.75 6.57
C TRP A 19 0.98 16.77 7.71
N GLU A 20 1.96 17.68 7.66
CA GLU A 20 2.03 18.81 8.60
C GLU A 20 0.74 19.63 8.57
N ARG A 21 0.26 19.97 7.36
CA ARG A 21 -1.00 20.71 7.18
C ARG A 21 -2.21 19.94 7.67
N ILE A 22 -2.31 18.64 7.38
CA ILE A 22 -3.37 17.78 7.91
C ILE A 22 -3.36 17.80 9.44
N GLY A 23 -2.18 17.71 10.06
CA GLY A 23 -2.01 17.74 11.50
C GLY A 23 -2.40 19.08 12.15
N LEU A 24 -2.50 20.18 11.41
CA LEU A 24 -3.07 21.44 11.91
C LEU A 24 -4.57 21.37 12.15
N HIS A 25 -5.28 20.57 11.35
CA HIS A 25 -6.73 20.43 11.41
C HIS A 25 -7.18 19.14 12.11
N LEU A 26 -6.31 18.13 12.17
CA LEU A 26 -6.55 16.83 12.79
C LEU A 26 -5.46 16.56 13.85
N PRO A 27 -5.64 17.06 15.09
CA PRO A 27 -4.62 16.92 16.15
C PRO A 27 -4.19 15.47 16.40
N TRP A 28 -5.13 14.52 16.35
CA TRP A 28 -4.82 13.10 16.52
C TRP A 28 -3.82 12.59 15.47
N ALA A 29 -3.91 13.06 14.22
CA ALA A 29 -3.02 12.62 13.15
C ALA A 29 -1.59 13.12 13.39
N ARG A 30 -1.46 14.33 13.93
CA ARG A 30 -0.18 14.86 14.41
C ARG A 30 0.34 14.06 15.59
N THR A 31 -0.48 13.81 16.61
CA THR A 31 -0.09 13.07 17.82
C THR A 31 0.42 11.67 17.49
N GLN A 32 -0.19 11.00 16.51
CA GLN A 32 0.21 9.67 16.06
C GLN A 32 1.39 9.69 15.06
N GLY A 33 1.82 10.86 14.56
CA GLY A 33 2.88 10.94 13.56
C GLY A 33 2.49 10.33 12.21
N VAL A 34 1.23 10.50 11.79
CA VAL A 34 0.75 9.97 10.51
C VAL A 34 1.53 10.57 9.34
N SER A 35 1.97 9.70 8.44
CA SER A 35 2.80 10.04 7.27
C SER A 35 2.42 9.18 6.07
N THR A 36 3.07 9.42 4.92
CA THR A 36 2.91 8.57 3.73
C THR A 36 3.36 7.13 4.00
N HIS A 37 4.40 6.96 4.82
CA HIS A 37 4.86 5.64 5.25
C HIS A 37 3.83 4.96 6.15
N TRP A 38 3.19 5.71 7.05
CA TRP A 38 2.07 5.21 7.85
C TRP A 38 0.93 4.68 6.97
N LEU A 39 0.49 5.45 5.96
CA LEU A 39 -0.54 4.99 5.02
C LEU A 39 -0.15 3.71 4.29
N ARG A 40 1.11 3.58 3.85
CA ARG A 40 1.61 2.35 3.24
C ARG A 40 1.45 1.18 4.21
N HIS A 41 1.89 1.33 5.45
CA HIS A 41 1.78 0.26 6.45
C HIS A 41 0.33 -0.09 6.76
N THR A 42 -0.54 0.90 6.97
CA THR A 42 -1.97 0.64 7.21
C THR A 42 -2.62 -0.10 6.03
N THR A 43 -2.28 0.29 4.81
CA THR A 43 -2.76 -0.39 3.58
C THR A 43 -2.29 -1.84 3.54
N LEU A 44 -1.00 -2.09 3.77
CA LEU A 44 -0.43 -3.43 3.73
C LEU A 44 -0.97 -4.32 4.86
N THR A 45 -1.15 -3.78 6.06
CA THR A 45 -1.78 -4.49 7.18
C THR A 45 -3.22 -4.87 6.85
N TRP A 46 -3.98 -3.99 6.21
CA TRP A 46 -5.33 -4.32 5.75
C TRP A 46 -5.30 -5.46 4.73
N VAL A 47 -4.44 -5.37 3.70
CA VAL A 47 -4.32 -6.41 2.67
C VAL A 47 -3.92 -7.75 3.27
N GLU A 48 -2.94 -7.77 4.18
CA GLU A 48 -2.48 -8.99 4.84
C GLU A 48 -3.59 -9.67 5.66
N ARG A 49 -4.40 -8.89 6.38
CA ARG A 49 -5.51 -9.43 7.17
C ARG A 49 -6.63 -10.04 6.33
N HIS A 50 -6.82 -9.59 5.09
CA HIS A 50 -7.93 -10.05 4.23
C HIS A 50 -7.51 -11.06 3.17
N TYR A 51 -6.26 -10.99 2.69
CA TYR A 51 -5.77 -11.78 1.56
C TYR A 51 -4.47 -12.55 1.88
N GLY A 52 -3.97 -12.44 3.11
CA GLY A 52 -2.80 -13.16 3.59
C GLY A 52 -1.45 -12.52 3.22
N PRO A 53 -0.35 -13.02 3.81
CA PRO A 53 0.97 -12.41 3.74
C PRO A 53 1.62 -12.49 2.35
N ALA A 54 1.30 -13.51 1.55
CA ALA A 54 1.80 -13.63 0.18
C ALA A 54 1.25 -12.52 -0.73
N VAL A 55 -0.06 -12.24 -0.62
CA VAL A 55 -0.72 -11.15 -1.37
C VAL A 55 -0.23 -9.80 -0.88
N ALA A 56 -0.13 -9.58 0.43
CA ALA A 56 0.42 -8.33 0.96
C ALA A 56 1.85 -8.04 0.48
N ARG A 57 2.71 -9.07 0.40
CA ARG A 57 4.08 -8.93 -0.13
C ARG A 57 4.09 -8.60 -1.62
N GLY A 58 3.27 -9.28 -2.42
CA GLY A 58 3.10 -8.98 -3.84
C GLY A 58 2.58 -7.56 -4.07
N PHE A 59 1.56 -7.17 -3.31
CA PHE A 59 0.96 -5.84 -3.31
C PHE A 59 1.97 -4.75 -2.93
N ALA A 60 2.89 -5.04 -2.01
CA ALA A 60 3.97 -4.14 -1.62
C ALA A 60 5.03 -3.93 -2.72
N GLY A 61 5.00 -4.71 -3.81
CA GLY A 61 6.01 -4.73 -4.86
C GLY A 61 7.24 -5.58 -4.52
N HIS A 62 7.19 -6.42 -3.48
CA HIS A 62 8.32 -7.22 -3.00
C HIS A 62 8.34 -8.62 -3.64
N LEU A 63 8.34 -8.70 -4.96
CA LEU A 63 8.14 -9.96 -5.71
C LEU A 63 9.34 -10.93 -5.68
N THR A 64 10.54 -10.48 -5.26
CA THR A 64 11.78 -11.27 -5.41
C THR A 64 12.77 -11.18 -4.26
N SER A 65 12.66 -10.22 -3.33
CA SER A 65 13.60 -10.11 -2.21
C SER A 65 12.97 -10.68 -0.94
N ALA A 66 13.55 -11.77 -0.44
CA ALA A 66 13.38 -12.14 0.96
C ALA A 66 13.87 -10.94 1.78
N SER A 67 12.96 -10.24 2.46
CA SER A 67 13.41 -9.34 3.51
C SER A 67 14.05 -10.20 4.59
N ASN A 68 15.14 -9.73 5.20
CA ASN A 68 15.88 -10.48 6.23
C ASN A 68 15.03 -10.87 7.46
N ASN A 69 13.78 -10.40 7.54
CA ASN A 69 12.81 -10.65 8.62
C ASN A 69 11.51 -11.33 8.11
N ALA A 70 11.47 -11.86 6.89
CA ALA A 70 10.29 -12.58 6.41
C ALA A 70 10.22 -13.98 7.07
N PRO A 71 9.07 -14.41 7.62
CA PRO A 71 8.93 -15.75 8.22
C PRO A 71 9.23 -16.84 7.19
N THR A 72 9.85 -17.96 7.57
CA THR A 72 10.36 -19.01 6.65
C THR A 72 9.34 -19.53 5.61
N ILE A 73 8.04 -19.48 5.92
CA ILE A 73 6.92 -19.87 5.03
C ILE A 73 6.77 -18.90 3.83
N ALA A 74 7.27 -17.68 3.97
CA ALA A 74 7.32 -16.64 2.94
C ALA A 74 7.97 -17.10 1.63
N THR A 75 8.90 -18.04 1.68
CA THR A 75 9.71 -18.50 0.55
C THR A 75 8.90 -19.36 -0.42
N TYR A 76 7.89 -20.08 0.08
CA TYR A 76 7.16 -21.10 -0.68
C TYR A 76 5.81 -20.62 -1.21
N THR A 77 5.33 -19.45 -0.77
CA THR A 77 4.03 -18.91 -1.17
C THR A 77 4.23 -17.58 -1.92
N LYS A 78 3.77 -17.55 -3.18
CA LYS A 78 3.78 -16.35 -4.02
C LYS A 78 2.36 -16.07 -4.47
N ALA A 79 1.94 -14.82 -4.32
CA ALA A 79 0.66 -14.38 -4.87
C ALA A 79 0.73 -14.29 -6.39
N THR A 80 -0.35 -14.71 -7.03
CA THR A 80 -0.62 -14.49 -8.44
C THR A 80 -0.99 -13.04 -8.69
N LEU A 81 -0.87 -12.61 -9.96
CA LEU A 81 -1.27 -11.26 -10.37
C LEU A 81 -2.76 -11.02 -10.14
N GLN A 82 -3.58 -12.07 -10.31
CA GLN A 82 -5.03 -12.03 -10.12
C GLN A 82 -5.43 -11.84 -8.64
N GLU A 83 -4.72 -12.47 -7.71
CA GLU A 83 -4.94 -12.26 -6.26
C GLU A 83 -4.59 -10.83 -5.85
N ILE A 84 -3.48 -10.29 -6.36
CA ILE A 84 -3.09 -8.89 -6.11
C ILE A 84 -4.11 -7.91 -6.71
N ALA A 85 -4.56 -8.17 -7.94
CA ALA A 85 -5.59 -7.39 -8.62
C ALA A 85 -6.93 -7.41 -7.87
N THR A 86 -7.32 -8.57 -7.32
CA THR A 86 -8.53 -8.72 -6.52
C THR A 86 -8.43 -7.91 -5.23
N ALA A 87 -7.29 -7.98 -4.53
CA ALA A 87 -7.07 -7.18 -3.33
C ALA A 87 -7.14 -5.67 -3.62
N LEU A 88 -6.59 -5.22 -4.76
CA LEU A 88 -6.67 -3.82 -5.19
C LEU A 88 -8.12 -3.39 -5.48
N ALA A 89 -8.87 -4.20 -6.22
CA ALA A 89 -10.28 -3.93 -6.54
C ALA A 89 -11.11 -3.79 -5.27
N MET A 90 -10.92 -4.69 -4.31
CA MET A 90 -11.65 -4.69 -3.05
C MET A 90 -11.24 -3.54 -2.11
N LEU A 91 -9.96 -3.18 -2.07
CA LEU A 91 -9.50 -2.03 -1.28
C LEU A 91 -10.05 -0.70 -1.81
N THR A 92 -10.17 -0.57 -3.13
CA THR A 92 -10.56 0.69 -3.80
C THR A 92 -12.05 0.80 -4.09
N GLY A 93 -12.77 -0.33 -4.13
CA GLY A 93 -14.15 -0.39 -4.61
C GLY A 93 -14.28 -0.29 -6.12
N GLU A 94 -13.17 -0.22 -6.86
CA GLU A 94 -13.15 -0.06 -8.31
C GLU A 94 -12.90 -1.41 -9.02
N PRO A 95 -13.63 -1.73 -10.10
CA PRO A 95 -13.42 -2.99 -10.82
C PRO A 95 -12.03 -3.04 -11.46
N HIS A 96 -11.35 -4.17 -11.32
CA HIS A 96 -10.04 -4.40 -11.94
C HIS A 96 -10.13 -5.51 -13.01
N PRO A 97 -9.61 -5.31 -14.23
CA PRO A 97 -9.78 -6.26 -15.34
C PRO A 97 -9.11 -7.63 -15.09
N LEU A 98 -8.09 -7.66 -14.22
CA LEU A 98 -7.39 -8.88 -13.81
C LEU A 98 -7.89 -9.46 -12.49
N ALA A 99 -8.88 -8.85 -11.83
CA ALA A 99 -9.44 -9.41 -10.61
C ALA A 99 -10.12 -10.75 -10.92
N LEU A 100 -10.09 -11.66 -9.95
CA LEU A 100 -10.85 -12.89 -10.02
C LEU A 100 -12.33 -12.51 -10.10
N ARG A 101 -13.03 -13.04 -11.10
CA ARG A 101 -14.48 -12.87 -11.19
C ARG A 101 -15.10 -13.59 -9.99
N SER A 102 -15.89 -12.87 -9.20
CA SER A 102 -16.80 -13.50 -8.26
C SER A 102 -17.72 -14.41 -9.08
N ALA A 103 -17.74 -15.70 -8.74
CA ALA A 103 -18.69 -16.66 -9.29
C ALA A 103 -20.12 -16.30 -8.88
#